data_AF-A0A2U3QU73-F1
#
_entry.id   AF-A0A2U3QU73-F1
#
_cell.length_a   1.000
_cell.length_b   1.000
_cell.length_c   1.000
_cell.angle_alpha   90.00
_cell.angle_beta   90.00
_cell.angle_gamma   90.00
#
_symmetry.space_group_name_H-M   'P 1'
#
loop_
_entity.id
_entity.type
_entity.pdbx_description
1 polymer ?
#
loop_
_entity_poly.entity_id
_entity_poly.type
_entity_poly.pdbx_seq_one_letter_code
_entity_poly.pdbx_strand_id
1 'polypeptide(L)'
;MSENVVSSNQLKQIIEKIERLEVEKANITEDIQAVYAEAKSYGLDTHTLKQVIKIKKMDKSKFKEQEELLETYLSALGIIKSC
;
A
#
# COMPACT_ATOMS: atom_id res chain seq x y z
N MET A 1 42.72 7.11 0.25
CA MET A 1 42.04 5.83 -0.02
C MET A 1 41.33 5.42 1.26
N SER A 2 40.02 5.67 1.38
CA SER A 2 39.26 5.20 2.55
C SER A 2 38.97 3.71 2.34
N GLU A 3 39.79 2.86 2.95
CA GLU A 3 39.55 1.42 2.95
C GLU A 3 38.29 1.13 3.77
N ASN A 4 37.21 0.83 3.07
CA ASN A 4 35.92 0.40 3.61
C ASN A 4 36.06 -1.05 4.11
N VAL A 5 36.85 -1.28 5.15
CA VAL A 5 36.90 -2.58 5.83
C VAL A 5 35.69 -2.64 6.76
N VAL A 6 34.57 -3.12 6.25
CA VAL A 6 33.38 -3.41 7.06
C VAL A 6 33.75 -4.50 8.07
N SER A 7 33.67 -4.21 9.36
CA SER A 7 33.90 -5.22 10.40
C SER A 7 32.87 -6.34 10.26
N SER A 8 33.32 -7.60 10.21
CA SER A 8 32.42 -8.77 10.10
C SER A 8 31.36 -8.80 11.21
N ASN A 9 31.65 -8.21 12.38
CA ASN A 9 30.69 -8.09 13.48
C ASN A 9 29.59 -7.05 13.20
N GLN A 10 29.93 -5.92 12.56
CA GLN A 10 28.94 -4.91 12.15
C GLN A 10 28.01 -5.46 11.09
N LEU A 11 28.54 -6.22 10.12
CA LEU A 11 27.75 -6.87 9.08
C LEU A 11 26.75 -7.88 9.68
N LYS A 12 27.20 -8.75 10.59
CA LYS A 12 26.33 -9.72 11.27
C LYS A 12 25.18 -9.04 12.02
N GLN A 13 25.47 -7.98 12.79
CA GLN A 13 24.43 -7.24 13.52
C GLN A 13 23.40 -6.58 12.60
N ILE A 14 23.80 -6.07 11.44
CA ILE A 14 22.86 -5.49 10.47
C ILE A 14 21.99 -6.57 9.85
N ILE A 15 22.56 -7.71 9.46
CA ILE A 15 21.82 -8.83 8.88
C ILE A 15 20.78 -9.36 9.87
N GLU A 16 21.18 -9.65 11.12
CA GLU A 16 20.26 -10.14 12.16
C GLU A 16 19.10 -9.16 12.42
N LYS A 17 19.36 -7.85 12.36
CA LYS A 17 18.30 -6.83 12.47
C LYS A 17 17.34 -6.87 11.28
N ILE A 18 17.85 -7.04 10.06
CA ILE A 18 17.03 -7.12 8.85
C ILE A 18 16.17 -8.40 8.87
N GLU A 19 16.76 -9.55 9.22
CA GLU A 19 16.04 -10.83 9.28
C GLU A 19 14.88 -10.77 10.27
N ARG A 20 15.09 -10.17 11.46
CA ARG A 20 14.02 -9.95 12.43
C ARG A 20 12.90 -9.08 11.86
N LEU A 21 13.24 -7.99 11.15
CA LEU A 21 12.26 -7.09 10.55
C LEU A 21 11.49 -7.75 9.39
N GLU A 22 12.13 -8.61 8.60
CA GLU A 22 11.44 -9.36 7.54
C GLU A 22 10.46 -10.39 8.10
N VAL A 23 10.80 -11.06 9.22
CA VAL A 23 9.85 -11.94 9.93
C VAL A 23 8.65 -11.15 10.46
N GLU A 24 8.89 -10.00 11.09
CA GLU A 24 7.81 -9.14 11.61
C GLU A 24 6.90 -8.63 10.47
N LYS A 25 7.49 -8.21 9.35
CA LYS A 25 6.76 -7.79 8.15
C LYS A 25 5.95 -8.94 7.54
N ALA A 26 6.45 -10.17 7.55
CA ALA A 26 5.71 -11.34 7.10
C ALA A 26 4.47 -11.57 7.98
N ASN A 27 4.64 -11.58 9.31
CA ASN A 27 3.53 -11.73 10.25
C ASN A 27 2.47 -10.64 10.07
N ILE A 28 2.89 -9.37 9.96
CA ILE A 28 1.96 -8.25 9.71
C ILE A 28 1.23 -8.43 8.36
N THR A 29 1.91 -8.93 7.34
CA THR A 29 1.30 -9.18 6.03
C THR A 29 0.25 -10.28 6.13
N GLU A 30 0.50 -11.34 6.87
CA GLU A 30 -0.45 -12.42 7.14
C GLU A 30 -1.68 -11.90 7.90
N ASP A 31 -1.48 -11.10 8.95
CA ASP A 31 -2.57 -10.48 9.71
C ASP A 31 -3.45 -9.59 8.82
N ILE A 32 -2.83 -8.77 7.95
CA ILE A 32 -3.55 -7.94 6.99
C ILE A 32 -4.38 -8.82 6.03
N GLN A 33 -3.83 -9.95 5.57
CA GLN A 33 -4.55 -10.88 4.70
C GLN A 33 -5.73 -11.53 5.42
N ALA A 34 -5.57 -11.91 6.69
CA ALA A 34 -6.64 -12.45 7.51
C ALA A 34 -7.81 -11.45 7.65
N VAL A 35 -7.52 -10.16 7.88
CA VAL A 35 -8.54 -9.10 7.94
C VAL A 35 -9.27 -8.95 6.60
N TYR A 36 -8.57 -9.00 5.47
CA TYR A 36 -9.25 -8.97 4.16
C TYR A 36 -10.09 -10.24 3.89
N ALA A 37 -9.65 -11.41 4.38
CA ALA A 37 -10.42 -12.64 4.28
C ALA A 37 -11.70 -12.57 5.13
N GLU A 38 -11.62 -11.99 6.33
CA GLU A 38 -12.77 -11.70 7.18
C GLU A 38 -13.72 -10.69 6.52
N ALA A 39 -13.19 -9.61 5.93
CA ALA A 39 -14.00 -8.67 5.16
C ALA A 39 -14.79 -9.36 4.03
N LYS A 40 -14.17 -10.35 3.38
CA LYS A 40 -14.82 -11.14 2.33
C LYS A 40 -15.95 -12.02 2.87
N SER A 41 -15.84 -12.56 4.09
CA SER A 41 -16.92 -13.35 4.71
C SER A 41 -18.13 -12.48 5.06
N TYR A 42 -17.93 -11.20 5.34
CA TYR A 42 -19.00 -10.20 5.45
C TYR A 42 -19.60 -9.77 4.10
N GLY A 43 -19.10 -10.30 2.97
CA GLY A 43 -19.58 -9.97 1.63
C GLY A 43 -18.97 -8.69 1.04
N LEU A 44 -17.91 -8.14 1.64
CA LEU A 44 -17.21 -6.97 1.10
C LEU A 44 -16.23 -7.37 -0.02
N ASP A 45 -16.15 -6.53 -1.05
CA ASP A 45 -15.15 -6.71 -2.09
C ASP A 45 -13.76 -6.20 -1.64
N THR A 46 -12.80 -7.12 -1.60
CA THR A 46 -11.42 -6.82 -1.17
C THR A 46 -10.69 -5.86 -2.11
N HIS A 47 -11.06 -5.82 -3.40
CA HIS A 47 -10.41 -4.93 -4.37
C HIS A 47 -10.83 -3.47 -4.10
N THR A 48 -12.12 -3.22 -3.93
CA THR A 48 -12.64 -1.90 -3.54
C THR A 48 -12.07 -1.45 -2.20
N LEU A 49 -11.98 -2.33 -1.19
CA LEU A 49 -11.38 -1.97 0.11
C LEU A 49 -9.92 -1.51 -0.02
N LYS A 50 -9.11 -2.19 -0.84
CA LYS A 50 -7.73 -1.77 -1.11
C LYS A 50 -7.66 -0.41 -1.77
N GLN A 51 -8.57 -0.11 -2.70
CA GLN A 51 -8.69 1.22 -3.31
C GLN A 51 -9.03 2.29 -2.26
N VAL A 52 -10.01 2.02 -1.38
CA VAL A 52 -10.39 2.94 -0.29
C VAL A 52 -9.20 3.23 0.63
N ILE A 53 -8.43 2.20 1.02
CA ILE A 53 -7.24 2.40 1.86
C ILE A 53 -6.16 3.22 1.12
N LYS A 54 -5.97 3.00 -0.18
CA LYS A 54 -5.05 3.79 -1.00
C LYS A 54 -5.49 5.26 -1.03
N ILE A 55 -6.76 5.53 -1.28
CA ILE A 55 -7.34 6.88 -1.29
C ILE A 55 -7.16 7.55 0.08
N LYS A 56 -7.43 6.84 1.18
CA LYS A 56 -7.24 7.36 2.54
C LYS A 56 -5.80 7.73 2.87
N LYS A 57 -4.82 7.10 2.22
CA LYS A 57 -3.39 7.42 2.39
C LYS A 57 -2.94 8.61 1.53
N MET A 58 -3.72 8.98 0.52
CA MET A 58 -3.41 10.11 -0.36
C MET A 58 -3.84 11.44 0.26
N ASP A 59 -3.20 12.52 -0.19
CA ASP A 59 -3.63 13.87 0.15
C ASP A 59 -5.04 14.13 -0.42
N LYS A 60 -5.95 14.62 0.42
CA LYS A 60 -7.36 14.82 0.05
C LYS A 60 -7.53 15.82 -1.09
N SER A 61 -6.71 16.86 -1.15
CA SER A 61 -6.78 17.88 -2.20
C SER A 61 -6.33 17.30 -3.54
N LYS A 62 -5.24 16.53 -3.53
CA LYS A 62 -4.76 15.83 -4.74
C LYS A 62 -5.75 14.78 -5.23
N PHE A 63 -6.40 14.06 -4.30
CA PHE A 63 -7.43 13.09 -4.67
C PHE A 63 -8.62 13.78 -5.35
N LYS A 64 -9.09 14.89 -4.78
CA LYS A 64 -10.21 15.65 -5.35
C LYS A 64 -9.90 16.18 -6.75
N GLU A 65 -8.71 16.74 -6.96
CA GLU A 65 -8.26 17.19 -8.29
C GLU A 65 -8.24 16.04 -9.31
N GLN A 66 -7.75 14.86 -8.90
CA GLN A 66 -7.76 13.66 -9.75
C GLN A 66 -9.18 13.17 -10.06
N GLU A 67 -10.09 13.26 -9.09
CA GLU A 67 -11.50 12.86 -9.24
C GLU A 67 -12.23 13.78 -10.24
N GLU A 68 -12.05 15.10 -10.12
CA GLU A 68 -12.62 16.10 -11.04
C GLU A 68 -12.12 15.90 -12.49
N LEU A 69 -10.82 15.62 -12.66
CA LEU A 69 -10.24 15.30 -13.97
C LEU A 69 -10.77 13.98 -14.52
N LEU A 70 -10.86 12.95 -13.68
CA LEU A 70 -11.38 11.64 -14.07
C LEU A 70 -12.84 11.75 -14.54
N GLU A 71 -13.67 12.46 -13.80
CA GLU A 71 -15.06 12.71 -14.17
C GLU A 71 -15.16 13.44 -15.51
N THR A 72 -14.34 14.48 -15.72
CA THR A 72 -14.27 15.22 -16.98
C THR A 72 -13.94 14.29 -18.16
N TYR A 73 -12.95 13.41 -18.01
CA TYR A 73 -12.55 12.49 -19.06
C TYR A 73 -13.59 11.41 -19.33
N LEU A 74 -14.18 10.84 -18.29
CA LEU A 74 -15.21 9.81 -18.43
C LEU A 74 -16.51 10.38 -19.02
N SER A 75 -16.86 11.62 -18.69
CA SER A 75 -17.97 12.35 -19.31
C SER A 75 -17.70 12.63 -20.79
N ALA A 76 -16.49 13.10 -21.13
CA ALA A 76 -16.09 13.32 -22.53
C ALA A 76 -16.13 12.03 -23.38
N LEU A 77 -15.86 10.88 -22.76
CA LEU A 77 -15.96 9.56 -23.40
C LEU A 77 -17.38 8.97 -23.37
N GLY A 78 -18.35 9.62 -22.73
CA GLY A 78 -19.73 9.16 -22.61
C GLY A 78 -19.92 7.93 -21.71
N ILE A 79 -18.92 7.60 -20.87
CA ILE A 79 -18.95 6.44 -19.96
C ILE A 79 -19.85 6.73 -18.75
N ILE A 80 -19.86 7.98 -18.28
CA ILE A 80 -20.81 8.48 -17.27
C ILE A 80 -21.51 9.71 -17.84
N LYS A 81 -22.82 9.81 -17.61
CA LYS A 81 -23.54 11.05 -17.85
C LYS A 81 -23.21 12.01 -16.73
N SER A 82 -22.51 13.09 -17.04
CA SER A 82 -22.55 14.30 -16.21
C SER A 82 -24.01 14.77 -16.20
N CYS A 83 -24.71 14.54 -15.09
CA CYS A 83 -26.07 15.02 -14.85
C CYS A 83 -26.02 16.40 -14.18
#